data_AF-A0AAV2GB04-F1
#
_entry.id   AF-A0AAV2GB04-F1
#
_cell.length_a   1.000
_cell.length_b   1.000
_cell.length_c   1.000
_cell.angle_alpha   90.00
_cell.angle_beta   90.00
_cell.angle_gamma   90.00
#
_symmetry.space_group_name_H-M   'P 1'
#
loop_
_entity.id
_entity.type
_entity.pdbx_description
1 polymer ?
#
loop_
_entity_poly.entity_id
_entity_poly.type
_entity_poly.pdbx_seq_one_letter_code
_entity_poly.pdbx_strand_id
1 'polypeptide(L)'
;MVNSSAPFARKFAKDDPVLDKIDKELLGRTDRFAPGAWCVGGSDNGSDPCSVGGDHSVFSPGPGAKRLQELLRTLLSEDFRKQQWS
;
A
#
# COMPACT_ATOMS: atom_id res chain seq x y z
N MET A 1 -7.63 0.29 8.13
CA MET A 1 -6.52 0.23 7.15
C MET A 1 -5.69 1.51 7.14
N VAL A 2 -6.24 2.68 6.79
CA VAL A 2 -5.46 3.95 6.77
C VAL A 2 -5.20 4.46 8.18
N ASN A 3 -6.25 4.81 8.94
CA ASN A 3 -6.09 5.40 10.29
C ASN A 3 -5.61 4.40 11.34
N SER A 4 -5.90 3.12 11.15
CA SER A 4 -5.52 2.06 12.09
C SER A 4 -4.19 1.39 11.73
N SER A 5 -3.57 1.77 10.62
CA SER A 5 -2.40 1.10 10.03
C SER A 5 -2.58 -0.41 9.74
N ALA A 6 -3.79 -0.96 9.87
CA ALA A 6 -4.08 -2.37 9.60
C ALA A 6 -3.77 -2.71 8.13
N PRO A 7 -3.05 -3.81 7.85
CA PRO A 7 -2.60 -4.14 6.49
C PRO A 7 -3.75 -4.53 5.55
N PHE A 8 -4.89 -4.97 6.10
CA PHE A 8 -6.03 -5.43 5.32
C PHE A 8 -7.32 -4.70 5.75
N ALA A 9 -8.25 -4.58 4.82
CA ALA A 9 -9.63 -4.14 5.06
C ALA A 9 -10.58 -5.18 4.48
N ARG A 10 -11.71 -5.39 5.16
CA ARG A 10 -12.80 -6.27 4.70
C ARG A 10 -14.11 -5.90 5.39
N LYS A 11 -15.28 -6.26 4.85
CA LYS A 11 -15.52 -6.85 3.51
C LYS A 11 -15.93 -5.75 2.53
N PHE A 12 -15.58 -5.91 1.26
CA PHE A 12 -16.09 -5.07 0.18
C PHE A 12 -17.09 -5.87 -0.64
N ALA A 13 -18.21 -5.25 -1.01
CA ALA A 13 -19.11 -5.86 -1.97
C ALA A 13 -18.45 -5.94 -3.36
N LYS A 14 -19.02 -6.74 -4.25
CA LYS A 14 -18.63 -6.68 -5.66
C LYS A 14 -18.96 -5.28 -6.19
N ASP A 15 -18.03 -4.68 -6.92
CA ASP A 15 -18.18 -3.35 -7.54
C ASP A 15 -18.43 -2.23 -6.50
N ASP A 16 -17.94 -2.40 -5.27
CA ASP A 16 -18.05 -1.39 -4.21
C ASP A 16 -17.23 -0.13 -4.58
N PRO A 17 -17.84 1.07 -4.63
CA PRO A 17 -17.15 2.31 -5.04
C PRO A 17 -16.01 2.72 -4.12
N VAL A 18 -15.89 2.11 -2.94
CA VAL A 18 -14.70 2.31 -2.09
C VAL A 18 -13.44 1.71 -2.71
N LEU A 19 -13.56 0.69 -3.56
CA LEU A 19 -12.43 0.09 -4.27
C LEU A 19 -11.80 1.10 -5.23
N ASP A 20 -12.63 1.87 -5.96
CA ASP A 20 -12.15 2.97 -6.83
C ASP A 20 -11.39 4.04 -6.04
N LYS A 21 -11.86 4.35 -4.83
CA LYS A 21 -11.16 5.28 -3.93
C LYS A 21 -9.82 4.72 -3.47
N ILE A 22 -9.76 3.44 -3.11
CA ILE A 22 -8.50 2.77 -2.71
C ILE A 22 -7.52 2.80 -3.88
N ASP A 23 -7.97 2.47 -5.08
CA ASP A 23 -7.16 2.47 -6.28
C ASP A 23 -6.58 3.86 -6.56
N LYS A 24 -7.42 4.88 -6.58
CA LYS A 24 -7.00 6.24 -6.89
C LYS A 24 -6.15 6.88 -5.79
N GLU A 25 -6.60 6.82 -4.54
CA GLU A 25 -6.04 7.61 -3.45
C GLU A 25 -4.90 6.91 -2.72
N LEU A 26 -4.92 5.57 -2.64
CA LEU A 26 -3.90 4.81 -1.91
C LEU A 26 -2.89 4.12 -2.82
N LEU A 27 -3.34 3.63 -3.97
CA LEU A 27 -2.49 2.92 -4.92
C LEU A 27 -2.00 3.80 -6.07
N GLY A 28 -2.57 4.99 -6.26
CA GLY A 28 -2.23 5.85 -7.40
C GLY A 28 -2.54 5.20 -8.75
N ARG A 29 -3.52 4.30 -8.77
CA ARG A 29 -3.92 3.51 -9.94
C ARG A 29 -4.93 4.30 -10.74
N THR A 30 -4.66 4.48 -12.03
CA THR A 30 -5.56 5.12 -12.99
C THR A 30 -6.33 4.06 -13.78
N ASP A 31 -5.69 3.41 -14.75
CA ASP A 31 -6.38 2.50 -15.69
C ASP A 31 -5.73 1.10 -15.80
N ARG A 32 -4.61 0.88 -15.10
CA ARG A 32 -3.80 -0.35 -15.19
C ARG A 32 -3.46 -0.92 -13.80
N PHE A 33 -2.29 -1.55 -13.68
CA PHE A 33 -1.73 -2.00 -12.41
C PHE A 33 -1.33 -0.80 -11.55
N ALA A 34 -1.33 -0.99 -10.23
CA ALA A 34 -0.77 0.01 -9.33
C ALA A 34 0.75 0.15 -9.60
N PRO A 35 1.30 1.37 -9.66
CA PRO A 35 2.73 1.57 -9.85
C PRO A 35 3.53 0.98 -8.68
N GLY A 36 4.58 0.24 -9.05
CA GLY A 36 5.49 -0.42 -8.11
C GLY A 36 6.93 0.01 -8.32
N ALA A 37 7.84 -0.54 -7.51
CA ALA A 37 9.26 -0.25 -7.55
C ALA A 37 9.93 -0.59 -8.90
N TRP A 38 9.33 -1.51 -9.65
CA TRP A 38 9.78 -1.95 -10.97
C TRP A 38 9.29 -1.06 -12.12
N CYS A 39 8.47 -0.04 -11.87
CA CYS A 39 8.06 0.90 -12.92
C CYS A 39 9.18 1.93 -13.13
N VAL A 40 10.01 1.71 -14.16
CA VAL A 40 11.24 2.50 -14.42
C VAL A 40 11.12 3.42 -15.64
N GLY A 41 9.93 3.48 -16.26
CA GLY A 41 9.65 4.43 -17.32
C GLY A 41 9.66 5.87 -16.80
N GLY A 42 9.98 6.81 -17.68
CA GLY A 42 9.85 8.24 -17.38
C GLY A 42 8.39 8.63 -17.14
N SER A 43 8.19 9.70 -16.39
CA SER A 43 6.89 10.38 -16.25
C SER A 43 6.83 11.67 -17.10
N ASP A 44 7.77 11.83 -18.02
CA ASP A 44 7.90 13.00 -18.88
C ASP A 44 6.66 13.13 -19.77
N ASN A 45 6.10 14.34 -19.86
CA ASN A 45 4.89 14.62 -20.65
C ASN A 45 3.68 13.72 -20.31
N GLY A 46 3.59 13.22 -19.07
CA GLY A 46 2.46 12.39 -18.62
C GLY A 46 2.49 10.95 -19.13
N SER A 47 3.65 10.45 -19.56
CA SER A 47 3.82 9.03 -19.86
C SER A 47 3.63 8.16 -18.62
N ASP A 48 3.01 6.99 -18.79
CA ASP A 48 2.85 6.00 -17.72
C ASP A 48 4.22 5.36 -17.38
N PRO A 49 4.75 5.58 -16.16
CA PRO A 49 6.05 5.05 -15.74
C PRO A 49 6.09 3.50 -15.72
N CYS A 50 4.93 2.84 -15.69
CA CYS A 50 4.83 1.38 -15.73
C CYS A 50 4.78 0.81 -17.15
N SER A 51 4.88 1.65 -18.18
CA SER A 51 5.03 1.19 -19.58
C SER A 51 6.37 0.49 -19.84
N VAL A 52 7.37 0.75 -19.00
CA VAL A 52 8.67 0.09 -19.04
C VAL A 52 8.89 -0.60 -17.70
N GLY A 53 8.93 -1.93 -17.73
CA GLY A 53 9.27 -2.76 -16.58
C GLY A 53 10.77 -2.82 -16.36
N GLY A 54 11.19 -2.64 -15.12
CA GLY A 54 12.55 -2.88 -14.65
C GLY A 54 12.70 -4.26 -14.03
N ASP A 55 13.66 -4.39 -13.11
CA ASP A 55 13.90 -5.63 -12.38
C ASP A 55 12.77 -5.91 -11.36
N HIS A 56 12.08 -7.05 -11.53
CA HIS A 56 10.99 -7.48 -10.68
C HIS A 56 11.44 -7.90 -9.26
N SER A 57 12.74 -8.09 -9.03
CA SER A 57 13.30 -8.40 -7.72
C SER A 57 13.49 -7.16 -6.84
N VAL A 58 13.41 -5.96 -7.42
CA VAL A 58 13.54 -4.71 -6.68
C VAL A 58 12.33 -4.50 -5.78
N PHE A 59 12.58 -4.45 -4.48
CA PHE A 59 11.60 -4.13 -3.46
C PHE A 59 11.91 -2.78 -2.82
N SER A 60 10.97 -1.84 -2.89
CA SER A 60 11.06 -0.56 -2.19
C SER A 60 9.84 -0.34 -1.29
N PRO A 61 10.03 0.10 -0.02
CA PRO A 61 8.90 0.35 0.87
C PRO A 61 8.05 1.55 0.42
N GLY A 62 6.79 1.28 0.06
CA GLY A 62 5.79 2.32 -0.19
C GLY A 62 5.12 2.87 1.09
N PRO A 63 4.19 3.82 0.97
CA PRO A 63 3.45 4.38 2.11
C PRO A 63 2.71 3.32 2.95
N GLY A 64 2.19 2.27 2.31
CA GLY A 64 1.56 1.14 3.01
C GLY A 64 2.55 0.38 3.90
N ALA A 65 3.78 0.16 3.44
CA ALA A 65 4.83 -0.50 4.23
C ALA A 65 5.22 0.34 5.46
N LYS A 66 5.24 1.68 5.33
CA LYS A 66 5.49 2.60 6.46
C LYS A 66 4.41 2.47 7.54
N ARG A 67 3.13 2.49 7.14
CA ARG A 67 2.01 2.27 8.08
C ARG A 67 2.10 0.91 8.77
N LEU A 68 2.40 -0.15 8.02
CA LEU A 68 2.57 -1.49 8.60
C LEU A 68 3.73 -1.53 9.61
N GLN A 69 4.85 -0.88 9.31
CA GLN A 69 5.99 -0.77 10.22
C GLN A 69 5.60 -0.07 11.54
N GLU A 70 4.82 1.01 11.47
CA GLU A 70 4.30 1.71 12.65
C GLU A 70 3.41 0.78 13.49
N LEU A 71 2.49 0.07 12.85
CA LEU A 71 1.64 -0.91 13.54
C LEU A 71 2.47 -1.98 14.24
N LEU A 72 3.45 -2.57 13.54
CA LEU A 72 4.31 -3.60 14.11
C LEU A 72 5.11 -3.08 15.30
N ARG A 73 5.60 -1.83 15.25
CA ARG A 73 6.28 -1.21 16.41
C ARG A 73 5.37 -1.12 17.63
N THR A 74 4.11 -0.72 17.44
CA THR A 74 3.13 -0.67 18.55
C THR A 74 2.81 -2.07 19.08
N LEU A 75 2.50 -3.03 18.20
CA LEU A 75 2.14 -4.39 18.61
C LEU A 75 3.28 -5.16 19.29
N LEU A 76 4.53 -4.86 18.92
CA LEU A 76 5.71 -5.47 19.50
C LEU A 76 6.24 -4.71 20.73
N SER A 77 5.61 -3.60 21.12
CA SER A 77 5.97 -2.87 22.33
C SER A 77 5.65 -3.69 23.59
N GLU A 78 6.48 -3.53 24.62
CA GLU A 78 6.29 -4.21 25.90
C GLU A 78 4.97 -3.84 26.58
N ASP A 79 4.55 -2.58 26.44
CA ASP A 79 3.28 -2.11 27.00
C ASP A 79 2.08 -2.80 26.36
N PHE A 80 2.09 -2.96 25.04
CA PHE A 80 1.04 -3.70 24.34
C PHE A 80 1.05 -5.18 24.71
N ARG A 81 2.22 -5.81 24.79
CA ARG A 81 2.35 -7.23 25.16
C ARG A 81 1.82 -7.54 26.56
N LYS A 82 2.07 -6.65 27.54
CA LYS A 82 1.54 -6.80 28.91
C LYS A 82 0.01 -6.77 28.94
N GLN A 83 -0.61 -5.97 28.08
CA GLN A 83 -2.08 -5.87 27.98
C GLN A 83 -2.73 -7.07 27.29
N GLN A 84 -1.99 -7.83 26.46
CA GLN A 84 -2.51 -9.02 25.79
C GLN A 84 -2.61 -10.25 26.71
N TRP A 85 -1.90 -10.25 27.84
CA TRP A 85 -1.79 -11.39 28.75
C TRP A 85 -2.38 -11.11 30.15
N SER A 86 -3.14 -10.02 30.31
CA SER A 86 -4.04 -9.77 31.45
C SER A 86 -5.48 -10.05 31.04
#